data_AF-A0A914X6G3-F1
#
_entry.id   AF-A0A914X6G3-F1
#
_cell.length_a   1.000
_cell.length_b   1.000
_cell.length_c   1.000
_cell.angle_alpha   90.00
_cell.angle_beta   90.00
_cell.angle_gamma   90.00
#
_symmetry.space_group_name_H-M   'P 1'
#
loop_
_entity.id
_entity.type
_entity.pdbx_description
1 polymer ?
#
loop_
_entity_poly.entity_id
_entity_poly.type
_entity_poly.pdbx_seq_one_letter_code
_entity_poly.pdbx_strand_id
1 'polypeptide(L)'
;MQRDFVHTQYSKWLRVYIQGDLNDRAGKVVFVTVHDVGGNHRAFSPFVDSDEMATVRSKSIWIHVVLPGQDDDEDALPEEYQFPTLDQFAHDLVFVLDKYELRTVLGFGEGAGANILTRFGLFYPNRMLGLIMLDCTSATAGFEEQIKHR
;
A
#
# COMPACT_ATOMS: atom_id res chain seq x y z
N MET A 1 -14.91 0.24 -5.80
CA MET A 1 -13.91 -0.68 -5.26
C MET A 1 -14.53 -1.47 -4.10
N GLN A 2 -14.21 -2.75 -3.96
CA GLN A 2 -14.62 -3.53 -2.78
C GLN A 2 -13.71 -3.15 -1.61
N ARG A 3 -14.29 -2.80 -0.46
CA ARG A 3 -13.57 -2.46 0.77
C ARG A 3 -13.49 -3.68 1.69
N ASP A 4 -12.34 -3.89 2.31
CA ASP A 4 -12.11 -4.98 3.25
C ASP A 4 -11.03 -4.60 4.29
N PHE A 5 -10.89 -5.41 5.34
CA PHE A 5 -9.93 -5.23 6.43
C PHE A 5 -9.05 -6.47 6.58
N VAL A 6 -7.74 -6.28 6.67
CA VAL A 6 -6.78 -7.37 6.89
C VAL A 6 -6.25 -7.26 8.31
N HIS A 7 -6.40 -8.30 9.13
CA HIS A 7 -5.75 -8.33 10.44
C HIS A 7 -4.25 -8.54 10.28
N THR A 8 -3.46 -7.72 10.97
CA THR A 8 -2.01 -7.72 10.89
C THR A 8 -1.38 -7.71 12.27
N GLN A 9 -0.08 -7.97 12.33
CA GLN A 9 0.63 -8.12 13.59
C GLN A 9 0.86 -6.77 14.28
N TYR A 10 1.30 -5.74 13.54
CA TYR A 10 1.75 -4.49 14.14
C TYR A 10 0.70 -3.39 14.07
N SER A 11 0.04 -3.23 12.93
CA SER A 11 -1.03 -2.24 12.71
C SER A 11 -2.37 -2.65 13.33
N LYS A 12 -2.47 -3.88 13.87
CA LYS A 12 -3.70 -4.59 14.27
C LYS A 12 -4.60 -4.93 13.09
N TRP A 13 -4.84 -3.97 12.21
CA TRP A 13 -5.50 -4.16 10.94
C TRP A 13 -5.05 -3.12 9.91
N LEU A 14 -5.15 -3.47 8.63
CA LEU A 14 -4.98 -2.58 7.49
C LEU A 14 -6.26 -2.55 6.68
N ARG A 15 -6.66 -1.36 6.22
CA ARG A 15 -7.75 -1.25 5.27
C ARG A 15 -7.23 -1.49 3.87
N VAL A 16 -8.03 -2.18 3.06
CA VAL A 16 -7.71 -2.37 1.66
C VAL A 16 -8.92 -2.10 0.77
N TYR A 17 -8.64 -1.52 -0.39
CA TYR A 17 -9.61 -1.32 -1.47
C TYR A 17 -9.17 -2.13 -2.69
N ILE A 18 -10.07 -2.97 -3.18
CA ILE A 18 -9.82 -3.84 -4.31
C ILE A 18 -10.48 -3.24 -5.56
N GLN A 19 -9.67 -2.95 -6.57
CA GLN A 19 -10.08 -2.51 -7.90
C GLN A 19 -9.80 -3.62 -8.92
N GLY A 20 -10.86 -4.29 -9.33
CA GLY A 20 -10.81 -5.55 -10.10
C GLY A 20 -11.56 -6.67 -9.36
N ASP A 21 -11.49 -7.89 -9.88
CA ASP A 21 -12.11 -9.07 -9.27
C ASP A 21 -11.06 -10.14 -8.96
N LEU A 22 -10.83 -10.40 -7.67
CA LEU A 22 -9.89 -11.42 -7.19
C LEU A 22 -10.32 -12.85 -7.50
N ASN A 23 -11.59 -13.10 -7.80
CA ASN A 23 -12.07 -14.42 -8.24
C ASN A 23 -11.65 -14.69 -9.69
N ASP A 24 -11.53 -13.65 -10.51
CA ASP A 24 -11.04 -13.70 -11.89
C ASP A 24 -9.58 -13.24 -11.99
N ARG A 25 -8.71 -13.77 -11.13
CA ARG A 25 -7.28 -13.43 -11.07
C ARG A 25 -6.37 -14.25 -11.98
N ALA A 26 -6.91 -15.28 -12.64
CA ALA A 26 -6.14 -16.16 -13.52
C ALA A 26 -5.57 -15.35 -14.71
N GLY A 27 -4.25 -15.37 -14.89
CA GLY A 27 -3.58 -14.64 -15.96
C GLY A 27 -3.52 -13.12 -15.79
N LYS A 28 -4.01 -12.58 -14.65
CA LYS A 28 -3.91 -11.15 -14.31
C LYS A 28 -2.74 -10.88 -13.38
N VAL A 29 -2.20 -9.67 -13.50
CA VAL A 29 -1.15 -9.18 -12.60
C VAL A 29 -1.81 -8.48 -11.40
N VAL A 30 -1.38 -8.82 -10.19
CA VAL A 30 -1.88 -8.14 -8.98
C VAL A 30 -0.88 -7.08 -8.54
N PHE A 31 -1.34 -5.84 -8.44
CA PHE A 31 -0.62 -4.71 -7.88
C PHE A 31 -1.03 -4.51 -6.42
N VAL A 32 -0.06 -4.27 -5.56
CA VAL A 32 -0.29 -3.74 -4.21
C VAL A 32 0.21 -2.31 -4.18
N THR A 33 -0.66 -1.38 -3.78
CA THR A 33 -0.29 0.03 -3.67
C THR A 33 -0.20 0.49 -2.23
N VAL A 34 0.78 1.35 -1.93
CA VAL A 34 0.90 2.04 -0.64
C VAL A 34 1.15 3.52 -0.92
N HIS A 35 0.31 4.39 -0.35
CA HIS A 35 0.32 5.83 -0.58
C HIS A 35 1.37 6.55 0.27
N ASP A 36 1.59 7.83 -0.02
CA ASP A 36 2.40 8.71 0.82
C ASP A 36 1.61 9.26 2.02
N VAL A 37 2.32 9.87 2.98
CA VAL A 37 1.73 10.53 4.16
C VAL A 37 0.75 11.63 3.72
N GLY A 38 -0.44 11.64 4.33
CA GLY A 38 -1.49 12.62 4.02
C GLY A 38 -2.32 12.25 2.79
N GLY A 39 -2.00 11.15 2.11
CA GLY A 39 -2.82 10.55 1.06
C GLY A 39 -3.62 9.34 1.55
N ASN A 40 -4.32 8.68 0.63
CA ASN A 40 -4.95 7.38 0.84
C ASN A 40 -5.12 6.65 -0.50
N HIS A 41 -6.00 5.62 -0.57
CA HIS A 41 -6.26 4.88 -1.80
C HIS A 41 -6.65 5.75 -3.02
N ARG A 42 -7.22 6.94 -2.78
CA ARG A 42 -7.57 7.91 -3.83
C ARG A 42 -6.37 8.54 -4.52
N ALA A 43 -5.17 8.41 -3.99
CA ALA A 43 -3.94 8.83 -4.67
C ALA A 43 -3.74 8.06 -5.98
N PHE A 44 -4.17 6.79 -6.04
CA PHE A 44 -3.92 5.92 -7.19
C PHE A 44 -5.17 5.62 -8.03
N SER A 45 -6.36 5.58 -7.43
CA SER A 45 -7.59 5.21 -8.16
C SER A 45 -7.81 6.03 -9.45
N PRO A 46 -7.68 7.38 -9.46
CA PRO A 46 -7.83 8.16 -10.68
C PRO A 46 -6.82 7.78 -11.77
N PHE A 47 -5.58 7.47 -11.39
CA PHE A 47 -4.56 7.00 -12.33
C PHE A 47 -4.99 5.65 -12.95
N VAL A 48 -5.43 4.70 -12.13
CA VAL A 48 -5.88 3.37 -12.62
C VAL A 48 -7.16 3.50 -13.45
N ASP A 49 -8.05 4.42 -13.10
CA ASP A 49 -9.33 4.65 -13.79
C ASP A 49 -9.21 5.45 -15.09
N SER A 50 -8.07 6.10 -15.36
CA SER A 50 -7.80 6.80 -16.61
C SER A 50 -7.99 5.92 -17.85
N ASP A 51 -8.38 6.55 -18.97
CA ASP A 51 -8.60 5.84 -20.25
C ASP A 51 -7.29 5.27 -20.79
N GLU A 52 -6.17 5.96 -20.55
CA GLU A 52 -4.83 5.53 -20.90
C GLU A 52 -4.44 4.22 -20.19
N MET A 53 -4.95 4.02 -18.97
CA MET A 53 -4.73 2.80 -18.20
C MET A 53 -5.73 1.70 -18.50
N ALA A 54 -6.74 1.90 -19.36
CA ALA A 54 -7.80 0.92 -19.61
C ALA A 54 -7.27 -0.47 -20.01
N THR A 55 -6.23 -0.52 -20.85
CA THR A 55 -5.62 -1.79 -21.27
C THR A 55 -4.92 -2.50 -20.11
N VAL A 56 -4.17 -1.75 -19.29
CA VAL A 56 -3.48 -2.30 -18.11
C VAL A 56 -4.50 -2.74 -17.06
N ARG A 57 -5.49 -1.91 -16.78
CA ARG A 57 -6.60 -2.18 -15.85
C ARG A 57 -7.34 -3.46 -16.22
N SER A 58 -7.62 -3.71 -17.50
CA SER A 58 -8.30 -4.95 -17.94
C SER A 58 -7.52 -6.25 -17.64
N LYS A 59 -6.19 -6.16 -17.47
CA LYS A 59 -5.28 -7.30 -17.24
C LYS A 59 -4.68 -7.30 -15.84
N SER A 60 -5.17 -6.45 -14.95
CA SER A 60 -4.63 -6.31 -13.61
C SER A 60 -5.71 -6.19 -12.55
N ILE A 61 -5.30 -6.44 -11.32
CA ILE A 61 -6.11 -6.21 -10.11
C ILE A 61 -5.26 -5.36 -9.18
N TRP A 62 -5.84 -4.33 -8.59
CA TRP A 62 -5.15 -3.42 -7.72
C TRP A 62 -5.70 -3.55 -6.30
N ILE A 63 -4.81 -3.77 -5.34
CA ILE A 63 -5.10 -3.81 -3.92
C ILE A 63 -4.46 -2.58 -3.30
N HIS A 64 -5.28 -1.58 -3.00
CA HIS A 64 -4.83 -0.33 -2.41
C HIS A 64 -4.83 -0.45 -0.90
N VAL A 65 -3.65 -0.51 -0.30
CA VAL A 65 -3.47 -0.51 1.15
C VAL A 65 -3.56 0.92 1.65
N VAL A 66 -4.38 1.13 2.67
CA VAL A 66 -4.49 2.40 3.38
C VAL A 66 -3.82 2.24 4.75
N LEU A 67 -2.91 3.16 5.06
CA LEU A 67 -2.22 3.17 6.35
C LEU A 67 -3.22 3.52 7.47
N PRO A 68 -3.01 3.05 8.71
CA PRO A 68 -3.93 3.27 9.82
C PRO A 68 -4.18 4.76 10.07
N GLY A 69 -5.46 5.15 10.22
CA GLY A 69 -5.85 6.55 10.45
C GLY A 69 -5.73 7.44 9.21
N GLN A 70 -5.70 6.86 8.01
CA GLN A 70 -5.63 7.60 6.73
C GLN A 70 -6.81 7.29 5.80
N ASP A 71 -7.77 6.45 6.21
CA ASP A 71 -8.98 6.25 5.38
C ASP A 71 -9.96 7.43 5.50
N ASP A 72 -10.85 7.54 4.51
CA ASP A 72 -11.93 8.53 4.55
C ASP A 72 -12.85 8.27 5.76
N ASP A 73 -13.21 9.34 6.47
CA ASP A 73 -14.12 9.32 7.63
C ASP A 73 -13.70 8.31 8.73
N GLU A 74 -12.40 8.08 8.89
CA GLU A 74 -11.86 7.19 9.91
C GLU A 74 -11.83 7.88 11.28
N ASP A 75 -12.26 7.15 12.32
CA ASP A 75 -12.13 7.61 13.70
C ASP A 75 -10.66 7.81 14.08
N ALA A 76 -10.40 8.77 14.97
CA ALA A 76 -9.07 8.95 15.51
C ALA A 76 -8.57 7.65 16.18
N LEU A 77 -7.30 7.32 15.93
CA LEU A 77 -6.66 6.17 16.58
C LEU A 77 -6.70 6.33 18.10
N PRO A 78 -6.88 5.24 18.88
CA PRO A 78 -6.83 5.28 20.34
C PRO A 78 -5.54 5.90 20.86
N GLU A 79 -5.56 6.55 22.02
CA GLU A 79 -4.39 7.20 22.62
C GLU A 79 -3.26 6.20 22.91
N GLU A 80 -3.62 4.96 23.25
CA GLU A 80 -2.69 3.85 23.49
C GLU A 80 -2.23 3.13 22.21
N TYR A 81 -2.66 3.58 21.02
CA TYR A 81 -2.25 2.97 19.75
C TYR A 81 -0.78 3.29 19.47
N GLN A 82 0.04 2.24 19.46
CA GLN A 82 1.44 2.34 19.05
C GLN A 82 1.52 2.34 17.52
N PHE A 83 1.84 3.50 16.94
CA PHE A 83 1.97 3.63 15.50
C PHE A 83 3.16 2.79 14.99
N PRO A 84 2.96 1.92 13.98
CA PRO A 84 4.03 1.07 13.46
C PRO A 84 5.18 1.85 12.82
N THR A 85 6.38 1.29 12.88
CA THR A 85 7.52 1.76 12.07
C THR A 85 7.36 1.36 10.61
N LEU A 86 8.13 1.97 9.70
CA LEU A 86 8.12 1.59 8.27
C LEU A 86 8.49 0.10 8.05
N ASP A 87 9.38 -0.45 8.88
CA ASP A 87 9.72 -1.88 8.84
C ASP A 87 8.56 -2.76 9.30
N GLN A 88 7.84 -2.34 10.34
CA GLN A 88 6.65 -3.05 10.82
C GLN A 88 5.52 -3.01 9.80
N PHE A 89 5.30 -1.88 9.13
CA PHE A 89 4.37 -1.82 8.00
C PHE A 89 4.77 -2.77 6.88
N ALA A 90 6.05 -2.85 6.55
CA ALA A 90 6.53 -3.79 5.55
C ALA A 90 6.23 -5.25 5.95
N HIS A 91 6.43 -5.62 7.21
CA HIS A 91 6.03 -6.95 7.70
C HIS A 91 4.53 -7.19 7.62
N ASP A 92 3.71 -6.18 7.91
CA ASP A 92 2.26 -6.30 7.84
C ASP A 92 1.72 -6.54 6.43
N LEU A 93 2.42 -6.11 5.38
CA LEU A 93 2.01 -6.34 3.99
C LEU A 93 1.94 -7.83 3.62
N VAL A 94 2.70 -8.71 4.29
CA VAL A 94 2.64 -10.16 4.00
C VAL A 94 1.25 -10.73 4.33
N PHE A 95 0.59 -10.22 5.37
CA PHE A 95 -0.75 -10.63 5.78
C PHE A 95 -1.79 -10.26 4.73
N VAL A 96 -1.60 -9.13 4.02
CA VAL A 96 -2.47 -8.74 2.90
C VAL A 96 -2.38 -9.77 1.79
N LEU A 97 -1.17 -10.17 1.40
CA LEU A 97 -0.99 -11.19 0.37
C LEU A 97 -1.52 -12.55 0.82
N ASP A 98 -1.27 -12.95 2.07
CA ASP A 98 -1.71 -14.24 2.59
C ASP A 98 -3.25 -14.32 2.67
N LYS A 99 -3.93 -13.25 3.10
CA LYS A 99 -5.41 -13.21 3.13
C LYS A 99 -6.04 -13.51 1.76
N TYR A 100 -5.42 -13.01 0.69
CA TYR A 100 -5.92 -13.17 -0.68
C TYR A 100 -5.22 -14.30 -1.45
N GLU A 101 -4.44 -15.14 -0.76
CA GLU A 101 -3.71 -16.27 -1.34
C GLU A 101 -2.79 -15.87 -2.51
N LEU A 102 -2.16 -14.70 -2.40
CA LEU A 102 -1.30 -14.13 -3.43
C LEU A 102 0.15 -14.55 -3.21
N ARG A 103 0.68 -15.36 -4.13
CA ARG A 103 2.09 -15.78 -4.07
C ARG A 103 3.05 -14.61 -4.32
N THR A 104 2.76 -13.80 -5.34
CA THR A 104 3.64 -12.72 -5.80
C THR A 104 2.83 -11.56 -6.35
N VAL A 105 3.28 -10.32 -6.12
CA VAL A 105 2.62 -9.09 -6.58
C VAL A 105 3.62 -8.12 -7.21
N LEU A 106 3.15 -7.09 -7.92
CA LEU A 106 3.93 -5.89 -8.21
C LEU A 106 3.64 -4.81 -7.15
N GLY A 107 4.67 -4.18 -6.62
CA GLY A 107 4.52 -3.04 -5.71
C GLY A 107 4.43 -1.73 -6.48
N PHE A 108 3.48 -0.87 -6.12
CA PHE A 108 3.36 0.49 -6.64
C PHE A 108 3.27 1.47 -5.46
N GLY A 109 4.33 2.22 -5.19
CA GLY A 109 4.41 3.07 -4.02
C GLY A 109 4.68 4.53 -4.34
N GLU A 110 4.20 5.41 -3.49
CA GLU A 110 4.51 6.84 -3.49
C GLU A 110 5.12 7.25 -2.14
N GLY A 111 6.19 8.04 -2.15
CA GLY A 111 6.80 8.61 -0.95
C GLY A 111 7.09 7.60 0.18
N ALA A 112 6.46 7.76 1.34
CA ALA A 112 6.57 6.82 2.45
C ALA A 112 6.10 5.40 2.08
N GLY A 113 5.04 5.28 1.25
CA GLY A 113 4.57 4.00 0.74
C GLY A 113 5.56 3.31 -0.19
N ALA A 114 6.31 4.08 -0.98
CA ALA A 114 7.43 3.55 -1.77
C ALA A 114 8.55 2.98 -0.88
N ASN A 115 8.87 3.66 0.22
CA ASN A 115 9.84 3.20 1.20
C ASN A 115 9.38 1.89 1.89
N ILE A 116 8.11 1.82 2.30
CA ILE A 116 7.50 0.61 2.88
C ILE A 116 7.56 -0.57 1.90
N LEU A 117 7.15 -0.37 0.64
CA LEU A 117 7.18 -1.43 -0.37
C LEU A 117 8.61 -1.89 -0.72
N THR A 118 9.58 -0.97 -0.68
CA THR A 118 11.00 -1.31 -0.85
C THR A 118 11.48 -2.20 0.29
N ARG A 119 11.17 -1.85 1.55
CA ARG A 119 11.48 -2.69 2.72
C ARG A 119 10.80 -4.05 2.63
N PHE A 120 9.54 -4.11 2.19
CA PHE A 120 8.82 -5.36 2.00
C PHE A 120 9.49 -6.24 0.94
N GLY A 121 9.93 -5.66 -0.18
CA GLY A 121 10.71 -6.37 -1.20
C GLY A 121 12.04 -6.92 -0.69
N LEU A 122 12.67 -6.26 0.29
CA LEU A 122 13.89 -6.74 0.94
C LEU A 122 13.62 -7.89 1.93
N PHE A 123 12.55 -7.79 2.73
CA PHE A 123 12.20 -8.82 3.72
C PHE A 123 11.57 -10.07 3.09
N TYR A 124 10.80 -9.90 2.02
CA TYR A 124 10.06 -10.96 1.35
C TYR A 124 10.29 -10.96 -0.17
N PRO A 125 11.54 -11.15 -0.64
CA PRO A 125 11.88 -11.03 -2.06
C PRO A 125 11.10 -12.03 -2.94
N ASN A 126 10.74 -13.19 -2.39
CA ASN A 126 9.94 -14.20 -3.09
C ASN A 126 8.45 -13.83 -3.25
N ARG A 127 7.99 -12.74 -2.63
CA ARG A 127 6.61 -12.24 -2.70
C ARG A 127 6.46 -11.05 -3.65
N MET A 128 7.57 -10.57 -4.24
CA MET A 128 7.59 -9.38 -5.09
C MET A 128 8.11 -9.70 -6.49
N LEU A 129 7.36 -9.37 -7.55
CA LEU A 129 7.79 -9.48 -8.94
C LEU A 129 8.62 -8.27 -9.40
N GLY A 130 8.39 -7.12 -8.78
CA GLY A 130 8.96 -5.84 -9.20
C GLY A 130 8.32 -4.68 -8.46
N LEU A 131 8.97 -3.52 -8.51
CA LEU A 131 8.62 -2.32 -7.77
C LEU A 131 8.54 -1.12 -8.71
N ILE A 132 7.47 -0.34 -8.59
CA ILE A 132 7.28 0.95 -9.25
C ILE A 132 7.20 2.00 -8.13
N MET A 133 8.16 2.92 -8.12
CA MET A 133 8.40 3.82 -6.98
C MET A 133 8.34 5.27 -7.44
N LEU A 134 7.35 6.00 -6.95
CA LEU A 134 7.17 7.43 -7.16
C LEU A 134 7.70 8.18 -5.94
N ASP A 135 8.52 9.20 -6.18
CA ASP A 135 9.09 10.07 -5.14
C ASP A 135 9.67 9.33 -3.92
N CYS A 136 10.27 8.17 -4.18
CA CYS A 136 10.80 7.32 -3.14
C CYS A 136 12.01 7.96 -2.46
N THR A 137 11.82 8.35 -1.21
CA THR A 137 12.90 8.84 -0.36
C THR A 137 13.34 7.73 0.58
N SER A 138 14.58 7.27 0.45
CA SER A 138 15.19 6.24 1.32
C SER A 138 15.74 6.81 2.63
N ALA A 139 15.82 8.14 2.74
CA ALA A 139 16.29 8.82 3.92
C ALA A 139 15.20 8.88 5.01
N THR A 140 15.62 8.84 6.27
CA THR A 140 14.82 9.38 7.39
C THR A 140 14.43 10.81 7.02
N ALA A 141 13.23 11.28 7.40
CA ALA A 141 12.83 12.67 7.20
C ALA A 141 13.98 13.60 7.63
N GLY A 142 14.62 14.21 6.63
CA GLY A 142 15.79 15.04 6.82
C GLY A 142 15.39 16.39 7.39
N PHE A 143 16.36 17.07 7.98
CA PHE A 143 16.35 18.42 8.58
C PHE A 143 15.41 19.49 7.96
N GLU A 144 14.98 19.34 6.70
CA GLU A 144 14.03 20.21 6.02
C GLU A 144 12.62 20.22 6.67
N GLU A 145 12.21 19.14 7.34
CA GLU A 145 10.96 19.11 8.12
C GLU A 145 11.03 19.97 9.39
N GLN A 146 12.22 20.09 10.01
CA GLN A 146 12.44 20.98 11.16
C GLN A 146 12.45 22.47 10.78
N ILE A 147 12.75 22.81 9.53
CA ILE A 147 12.76 24.21 9.06
C ILE A 147 11.34 24.69 8.69
N LYS A 148 10.46 23.80 8.23
CA LYS A 148 9.04 24.14 7.97
C LYS A 148 8.21 24.38 9.24
N HIS A 149 8.70 23.97 10.41
CA HIS A 149 8.07 24.19 11.71
C HIS A 149 8.73 25.33 12.55
N ARG A 150 9.45 26.25 11.90
CA ARG A 150 9.94 27.50 12.52
C ARG A 150 9.28 28.73 11.94
#